data_AF-A0A520EJP9-F1
#
_entry.id   AF-A0A520EJP9-F1
#
_cell.length_a   1.000
_cell.length_b   1.000
_cell.length_c   1.000
_cell.angle_alpha   90.00
_cell.angle_beta   90.00
_cell.angle_gamma   90.00
#
_symmetry.space_group_name_H-M   'P 1'
#
loop_
_entity.id
_entity.type
_entity.pdbx_description
1 polymer ?
#
loop_
_entity_poly.entity_id
_entity_poly.type
_entity_poly.pdbx_seq_one_letter_code
_entity_poly.pdbx_strand_id
1 'polypeptide(L)' 'MEQDKEFYIIAEIEGTERHLKVVELETSDGVPYYSCLMGETELTQLRDETYGTWEQLWGTLDDKSIANIGHQIEKRVTPP' A
#
# COMPACT_ATOMS: atom_id res chain seq x y z
N MET A 1 6.92 -21.45 2.81
CA MET A 1 5.63 -20.86 3.21
C MET A 1 5.85 -19.37 3.11
N GLU A 2 5.67 -18.82 1.92
CA GLU A 2 5.60 -17.36 1.73
C GLU A 2 4.40 -16.89 2.56
N GLN A 3 4.65 -16.04 3.55
CA GLN A 3 3.60 -15.45 4.36
C GLN A 3 3.20 -14.15 3.66
N ASP A 4 2.16 -14.20 2.84
CA ASP A 4 1.47 -13.00 2.40
C ASP A 4 1.06 -12.21 3.65
N LYS A 5 1.70 -11.05 3.90
CA LYS A 5 1.35 -10.21 5.04
C LYS A 5 0.18 -9.34 4.65
N GLU A 6 -1.00 -9.71 5.10
CA GLU A 6 -2.17 -8.85 5.00
C GLU A 6 -2.41 -8.08 6.31
N PHE A 7 -2.69 -6.79 6.18
CA PHE A 7 -3.04 -5.93 7.31
C PHE A 7 -3.98 -4.81 6.86
N TYR A 8 -4.68 -4.22 7.82
CA TYR A 8 -5.60 -3.12 7.56
C TYR A 8 -4.99 -1.79 7.99
N ILE A 9 -5.10 -0.80 7.11
CA ILE A 9 -4.71 0.60 7.36
C ILE A 9 -5.91 1.53 7.21
N ILE A 10 -5.80 2.71 7.81
CA ILE A 10 -6.73 3.81 7.62
C ILE A 10 -5.96 4.89 6.87
N ALA A 11 -6.39 5.21 5.66
CA ALA A 11 -5.76 6.22 4.82
C ALA A 11 -6.80 7.20 4.29
N GLU A 12 -6.43 8.48 4.23
CA GLU A 12 -7.18 9.52 3.55
C GLU A 12 -6.99 9.37 2.04
N ILE A 13 -8.09 9.09 1.32
CA ILE A 13 -8.17 9.06 -0.13
C ILE A 13 -9.20 10.11 -0.57
N GLU A 14 -8.80 11.02 -1.46
CA GLU A 14 -9.67 12.10 -1.97
C GLU A 14 -10.30 12.95 -0.83
N GLY A 15 -9.59 13.12 0.29
CA GLY A 15 -10.07 13.88 1.45
C GLY A 15 -11.08 13.14 2.34
N THR A 16 -11.27 11.83 2.14
CA THR A 16 -12.09 10.98 3.00
C THR A 16 -11.23 9.89 3.63
N GLU A 17 -11.33 9.68 4.94
CA GLU A 17 -10.69 8.56 5.62
C GLU A 17 -11.35 7.25 5.20
N ARG A 18 -10.54 6.31 4.72
CA ARG A 18 -11.00 5.02 4.22
C ARG A 18 -10.18 3.89 4.80
N HIS A 19 -10.86 2.79 5.07
CA HIS A 19 -10.22 1.56 5.57
C HIS A 19 -9.81 0.71 4.37
N LEU A 20 -8.52 0.42 4.28
CA LEU A 20 -7.95 -0.36 3.19
C LEU A 20 -7.34 -1.64 3.76
N LYS A 21 -7.62 -2.77 3.11
CA LYS A 21 -6.89 -4.01 3.29
C LYS A 21 -5.64 -3.93 2.41
N VAL A 22 -4.47 -3.97 3.01
CA VAL A 22 -3.19 -4.00 2.30
C VAL A 22 -2.68 -5.44 2.32
N VAL A 23 -2.26 -5.93 1.17
CA VAL A 23 -1.62 -7.23 1.01
C VAL A 23 -0.21 -6.98 0.48
N GLU A 24 0.80 -7.31 1.28
CA GLU A 24 2.21 -7.32 0.87
C GLU A 24 2.48 -8.57 0.04
N LEU A 25 2.86 -8.38 -1.22
CA LEU A 25 3.23 -9.43 -2.15
C LEU A 25 4.71 -9.29 -2.51
N GLU A 26 5.47 -10.35 -2.26
CA GLU A 26 6.88 -10.43 -2.66
C GLU A 26 6.99 -10.65 -4.18
N THR A 27 7.96 -9.99 -4.81
CA THR A 27 8.30 -10.23 -6.22
C THR A 27 9.59 -11.02 -6.32
N SER A 28 9.73 -11.77 -7.42
CA SER A 28 10.97 -12.50 -7.73
C SER A 28 12.20 -11.58 -7.84
N ASP A 29 12.00 -10.30 -8.11
CA ASP A 29 13.05 -9.27 -8.18
C ASP A 29 13.44 -8.72 -6.79
N GLY A 30 12.79 -9.18 -5.72
CA GLY A 30 13.11 -8.83 -4.33
C GLY A 30 12.51 -7.51 -3.85
N VAL A 31 11.65 -6.86 -4.64
CA VAL A 31 10.95 -5.63 -4.26
C VAL A 31 9.48 -5.94 -3.99
N PRO A 32 8.97 -5.85 -2.75
CA PRO A 32 7.58 -6.12 -2.48
C PRO A 32 6.68 -5.02 -3.04
N TYR A 33 5.48 -5.40 -3.48
CA TYR A 33 4.40 -4.46 -3.76
C TYR A 33 3.21 -4.72 -2.85
N TYR A 34 2.34 -3.73 -2.75
CA TYR A 34 1.28 -3.64 -1.77
C TYR A 34 -0.05 -3.41 -2.49
N SER A 35 -0.86 -4.46 -2.61
CA SER A 35 -2.24 -4.33 -3.12
C SER A 35 -3.12 -3.73 -2.03
N CYS A 36 -3.71 -2.57 -2.30
CA CYS A 36 -4.66 -1.90 -1.44
C CYS A 36 -6.08 -2.16 -1.93
N LEU A 37 -6.85 -2.91 -1.15
CA LEU A 37 -8.23 -3.26 -1.43
C LEU A 37 -9.20 -2.53 -0.49
N MET A 38 -10.32 -2.08 -1.03
CA MET A 38 -11.47 -1.58 -0.29
C MET A 38 -12.54 -2.65 -0.24
N GLY A 39 -12.62 -3.35 0.89
CA GLY A 39 -13.48 -4.53 1.01
C GLY A 39 -12.98 -5.64 0.07
N GLU A 40 -13.74 -5.91 -0.98
CA GLU A 40 -13.42 -6.93 -2.00
C GLU A 40 -12.90 -6.32 -3.32
N THR A 41 -12.88 -4.98 -3.44
CA THR A 41 -12.45 -4.28 -4.65
C THR A 41 -11.01 -3.81 -4.51
N GLU A 42 -10.13 -4.21 -5.42
CA GLU A 42 -8.80 -3.62 -5.50
C GLU A 42 -8.90 -2.16 -5.94
N LEU A 43 -8.36 -1.26 -5.13
CA LEU A 43 -8.36 0.18 -5.42
C LEU A 43 -7.09 0.59 -6.15
N THR A 44 -5.96 0.09 -5.65
CA THR A 44 -4.65 0.46 -6.17
C THR A 44 -3.61 -0.57 -5.76
N GLN A 45 -2.49 -0.59 -6.47
CA GLN A 45 -1.28 -1.28 -6.08
C GLN A 45 -0.15 -0.28 -5.95
N LEU A 46 0.54 -0.30 -4.81
CA LEU A 46 1.65 0.59 -4.53
C LEU A 46 2.95 -0.19 -4.38
N ARG A 47 4.07 0.42 -4.71
CA ARG A 47 5.41 -0.14 -4.51
C ARG A 47 6.28 0.87 -3.79
N ASP A 48 7.04 0.38 -2.82
CA ASP A 48 8.12 1.16 -2.24
C ASP A 48 9.34 1.10 -3.17
N GLU A 49 9.76 2.26 -3.67
CA GLU A 49 11.01 2.39 -4.40
C GLU A 49 12.19 2.56 -3.44
N THR A 50 13.41 2.31 -3.95
CA THR A 50 14.70 2.29 -3.23
C THR A 50 15.03 3.53 -2.35
N TYR A 51 14.20 4.57 -2.36
CA TYR A 51 14.37 5.80 -1.59
C TYR A 51 13.19 6.16 -0.67
N GLY A 52 12.29 5.22 -0.36
CA GLY A 52 11.08 5.51 0.43
C GLY A 52 10.05 6.30 -0.37
N THR A 53 10.13 6.25 -1.70
CA THR A 53 9.15 6.86 -2.60
C THR A 53 8.12 5.81 -2.95
N TRP A 54 6.87 6.11 -2.64
CA TRP A 54 5.75 5.25 -3.00
C TRP A 54 5.28 5.56 -4.42
N GLU A 55 5.35 4.56 -5.29
CA GLU A 55 4.80 4.65 -6.64
C GLU A 55 3.55 3.81 -6.79
N GLN A 56 2.58 4.34 -7.55
CA GLN A 56 1.38 3.61 -7.93
C GLN A 56 1.68 2.76 -9.17
N LEU A 57 1.61 1.44 -9.02
CA LEU A 57 1.70 0.48 -10.12
C LEU A 57 0.38 0.39 -10.89
N TRP A 58 -0.74 0.48 -10.17
CA TRP A 58 -2.08 0.34 -10.74
C TRP A 58 -3.10 1.16 -9.97
N GLY A 59 -4.11 1.70 -10.66
CA GLY A 59 -5.18 2.54 -10.11
C GLY A 59 -5.12 3.99 -10.64
N THR A 60 -5.94 4.86 -10.06
CA THR A 60 -6.06 6.28 -10.47
C THR A 60 -6.07 7.20 -9.26
N LEU A 61 -5.18 6.97 -8.30
CA LEU A 61 -5.14 7.76 -7.07
C LEU A 61 -4.21 8.96 -7.26
N ASP A 62 -4.56 10.10 -6.70
CA ASP A 62 -3.66 11.25 -6.70
C ASP A 62 -2.41 11.01 -5.86
N ASP A 63 -1.31 11.69 -6.19
CA ASP A 63 -0.03 11.61 -5.47
C ASP A 63 -0.17 11.80 -3.95
N LYS A 64 -1.07 12.69 -3.52
CA LYS A 64 -1.35 12.92 -2.09
C LYS A 64 -1.91 11.66 -1.42
N SER A 65 -2.85 10.97 -2.08
CA SER A 65 -3.44 9.73 -1.58
C SER A 65 -2.39 8.62 -1.55
N ILE A 66 -1.58 8.49 -2.61
CA ILE A 66 -0.49 7.52 -2.72
C ILE A 66 0.51 7.69 -1.57
N ALA A 67 1.03 8.91 -1.39
CA ALA A 67 1.99 9.22 -0.34
C ALA A 67 1.43 8.94 1.06
N ASN A 68 0.15 9.25 1.29
CA ASN A 68 -0.48 8.98 2.57
C ASN A 68 -0.66 7.48 2.82
N ILE A 69 -1.13 6.71 1.84
CA ILE A 69 -1.26 5.25 1.94
C ILE A 69 0.11 4.63 2.23
N GLY A 70 1.11 4.97 1.44
CA GLY A 70 2.48 4.50 1.60
C GLY A 70 3.03 4.74 3.01
N HIS A 71 2.86 5.95 3.52
CA HIS A 71 3.30 6.29 4.88
C HIS A 71 2.58 5.47 5.97
N GLN A 72 1.30 5.14 5.78
CA GLN A 72 0.57 4.26 6.71
C GLN A 72 1.04 2.81 6.61
N ILE A 73 1.42 2.37 5.41
CA ILE A 73 2.04 1.06 5.20
C ILE A 73 3.37 1.00 5.93
N GLU A 74 4.31 1.93 5.68
CA GLU A 74 5.62 1.98 6.36
C GLU A 74 5.47 1.92 7.88
N LYS A 75 4.57 2.72 8.46
CA LYS A 75 4.30 2.69 9.90
C LYS A 75 3.87 1.33 10.45
N ARG A 76 3.29 0.46 9.61
CA ARG A 76 2.91 -0.90 9.99
C ARG A 76 4.02 -1.91 9.73
N VAL A 77 4.80 -1.75 8.66
CA VAL A 77 5.87 -2.71 8.30
C VAL A 77 7.17 -2.44 9.07
N THR A 78 7.44 -1.19 9.42
CA THR A 78 8.62 -0.78 10.18
C THR A 78 8.26 -0.66 11.68
N PRO A 79 8.62 -1.63 12.53
CA PRO A 79 8.49 -1.46 13.99
C PRO A 79 9.49 -0.40 14.51
N PRO A 80 9.19 0.25 15.66
CA PRO A 80 10.06 1.23 16.30
C PRO A 80 11.39 0.66 16.83
#